data_AF-A0A365PT46-F1
#
_entry.id   AF-A0A365PT46-F1
#
_cell.length_a   1.000
_cell.length_b   1.000
_cell.length_c   1.000
_cell.angle_alpha   90.00
_cell.angle_beta   90.00
_cell.angle_gamma   90.00
#
_symmetry.space_group_name_H-M   'P 1'
#
loop_
_entity.id
_entity.type
_entity.pdbx_description
1 polymer ?
#
loop_
_entity_poly.entity_id
_entity_poly.type
_entity_poly.pdbx_seq_one_letter_code
_entity_poly.pdbx_strand_id
1 'polypeptide(L)'
;MLFNSPQFIFFFLPVTFIVYTLLDRRGLGFAARLWLVASSIFFYGWWNIAYLPLLVGSVLVNFGIGTQLNSATTRHKHAYRKALLAAGIAANLALLAYFKYADFLIGNLNTLVDSDYSLPKIVLPLAISFFTFQQIAYLVDNYHTEAREQSFVNYALFISFFPQLIAGPIVHHKEMMPQFGFRPGMQQRYRNISLGLFIFSIGLFKKAILADTFAQWATLGFDEKSTLGFLEAWITSFSYTFQLYFDFSGYTDMAIGAALLFNIKLPINFNSPYKALTIQDFWRRWHMTLSHFLRDYLYIPLGGNRYSQWRTCINLMITFILGGLWHGAGWMFVCWGALHGAALVIHRLWQKLGYKLPTVLGWALTFNFVNFAWIFFRAKDMEDALKVIRAMFSASPGPIVGELFQLRDTYLQVRPLDLLLPAKEILAPASIIWLAAGLAIVLLFRNSCEREYGETHVRALVPIGYAFVACAAAAATLMTTYSEFIYFNF
;
A
#
# COMPACT_ATOMS: atom_id res chain seq x y z
N MET A 1 -9.97 -8.81 10.14
CA MET A 1 -9.55 -10.17 9.71
C MET A 1 -8.51 -10.03 8.60
N LEU A 2 -7.45 -10.85 8.59
CA LEU A 2 -6.37 -10.73 7.60
C LEU A 2 -6.63 -11.60 6.36
N PHE A 3 -6.23 -11.15 5.17
CA PHE A 3 -6.46 -11.90 3.93
C PHE A 3 -5.69 -13.22 3.84
N ASN A 4 -4.53 -13.31 4.48
CA ASN A 4 -3.73 -14.54 4.58
C ASN A 4 -4.23 -15.51 5.68
N SER A 5 -5.28 -15.15 6.44
CA SER A 5 -5.81 -16.00 7.49
C SER A 5 -6.74 -17.11 6.96
N PRO A 6 -6.71 -18.32 7.53
CA PRO A 6 -7.65 -19.39 7.15
C PRO A 6 -9.12 -19.00 7.28
N GLN A 7 -9.45 -18.19 8.30
CA GLN A 7 -10.80 -17.68 8.54
C GLN A 7 -11.30 -16.83 7.35
N PHE A 8 -10.42 -16.02 6.76
CA PHE A 8 -10.76 -15.25 5.57
C PHE A 8 -10.93 -16.14 4.35
N ILE A 9 -9.93 -16.97 4.08
CA ILE A 9 -9.80 -17.75 2.84
C ILE A 9 -10.88 -18.82 2.72
N PHE A 10 -11.13 -19.57 3.80
CA PHE A 10 -11.99 -20.76 3.75
C PHE A 10 -13.42 -20.53 4.25
N PHE A 11 -13.68 -19.45 5.00
CA PHE A 11 -15.00 -19.18 5.54
C PHE A 11 -15.61 -17.88 5.02
N PHE A 12 -15.02 -16.73 5.37
CA PHE A 12 -15.62 -15.44 5.05
C PHE A 12 -15.75 -15.19 3.54
N LEU A 13 -14.67 -15.39 2.78
CA LEU A 13 -14.66 -15.11 1.33
C LEU A 13 -15.63 -16.05 0.57
N PRO A 14 -15.62 -17.39 0.78
CA PRO A 14 -16.57 -18.29 0.13
C PRO A 14 -18.03 -18.01 0.49
N VAL A 15 -18.34 -17.79 1.77
CA VAL A 15 -19.71 -17.47 2.21
C VAL A 15 -20.20 -16.17 1.56
N THR A 16 -19.36 -15.13 1.60
CA THR A 16 -19.69 -13.83 0.99
C THR A 16 -19.94 -13.97 -0.51
N PHE A 17 -19.08 -14.71 -1.22
CA PHE A 17 -19.18 -14.95 -2.65
C PHE A 17 -20.41 -15.77 -3.04
N ILE A 18 -20.72 -16.85 -2.31
CA ILE A 18 -21.86 -17.73 -2.59
C ILE A 18 -23.17 -16.94 -2.44
N VAL A 19 -23.35 -16.25 -1.31
CA VAL A 19 -24.58 -15.47 -1.06
C VAL A 19 -24.73 -14.34 -2.08
N TYR A 20 -23.67 -13.60 -2.37
CA TYR A 20 -23.67 -12.58 -3.43
C TYR A 20 -24.10 -13.17 -4.78
N THR A 21 -23.51 -14.28 -5.19
CA THR A 21 -23.79 -14.92 -6.48
C THR A 21 -25.21 -15.44 -6.57
N LEU A 22 -25.76 -15.99 -5.48
CA LEU A 22 -27.15 -16.45 -5.42
C LEU A 22 -28.14 -15.29 -5.55
N LEU A 23 -27.92 -14.20 -4.82
CA LEU A 23 -28.77 -13.00 -4.90
C LEU A 23 -28.73 -12.37 -6.29
N ASP A 24 -27.53 -12.23 -6.85
CA ASP A 24 -27.34 -11.65 -8.18
C ASP A 24 -27.96 -12.52 -9.29
N ARG A 25 -27.80 -13.85 -9.23
CA ARG A 25 -28.46 -14.79 -10.17
C ARG A 25 -29.98 -14.76 -10.11
N ARG A 26 -30.56 -14.48 -8.94
CA ARG A 26 -32.01 -14.28 -8.77
C ARG A 26 -32.51 -12.91 -9.25
N GLY A 27 -31.63 -12.07 -9.81
CA GLY A 27 -31.96 -10.72 -10.25
C GLY A 27 -32.09 -9.70 -9.11
N LEU A 28 -31.76 -10.08 -7.87
CA LEU A 28 -31.87 -9.25 -6.67
C LEU A 28 -30.63 -8.37 -6.48
N GLY A 29 -30.27 -7.58 -7.50
CA GLY A 29 -29.02 -6.80 -7.53
C GLY A 29 -28.90 -5.75 -6.42
N PHE A 30 -30.02 -5.22 -5.90
CA PHE A 30 -30.00 -4.38 -4.71
C PHE A 30 -29.61 -5.17 -3.45
N ALA A 31 -30.23 -6.34 -3.23
CA ALA A 31 -29.91 -7.21 -2.10
C ALA A 31 -28.47 -7.72 -2.17
N ALA A 32 -27.96 -8.03 -3.36
CA ALA A 32 -26.56 -8.43 -3.56
C ALA A 32 -25.58 -7.32 -3.13
N ARG A 33 -25.85 -6.06 -3.48
CA ARG A 33 -25.05 -4.91 -3.03
C ARG A 33 -25.16 -4.68 -1.53
N LEU A 34 -26.36 -4.77 -0.97
CA LEU A 34 -26.59 -4.65 0.47
C LEU A 34 -25.83 -5.75 1.25
N TRP A 35 -25.82 -6.97 0.73
CA TRP A 35 -25.03 -8.08 1.29
C TRP A 35 -23.53 -7.76 1.29
N LEU A 36 -22.99 -7.18 0.21
CA LEU A 36 -21.58 -6.76 0.17
C LEU A 36 -21.29 -5.65 1.19
N VAL A 37 -22.20 -4.69 1.37
CA VAL A 37 -22.08 -3.66 2.42
C VAL A 37 -22.07 -4.30 3.80
N ALA A 38 -23.03 -5.18 4.09
CA ALA A 38 -23.12 -5.87 5.38
C ALA A 38 -21.87 -6.72 5.68
N SER A 39 -21.41 -7.50 4.68
CA SER A 39 -20.19 -8.31 4.79
C SER A 39 -18.96 -7.44 5.01
N SER A 40 -18.92 -6.25 4.41
CA SER A 40 -17.81 -5.32 4.55
C SER A 40 -17.77 -4.61 5.91
N ILE A 41 -18.93 -4.20 6.42
CA ILE A 41 -19.10 -3.66 7.78
C ILE A 41 -18.70 -4.73 8.81
N PHE A 42 -19.12 -5.98 8.62
CA PHE A 42 -18.72 -7.11 9.47
C PHE A 42 -17.19 -7.33 9.42
N PHE A 43 -16.61 -7.32 8.22
CA PHE A 43 -15.16 -7.48 8.05
C PHE A 43 -14.35 -6.40 8.78
N TYR A 44 -14.82 -5.15 8.73
CA TYR A 44 -14.23 -4.03 9.47
C TYR A 44 -14.36 -4.21 10.98
N GLY A 45 -15.58 -4.52 11.44
CA GLY A 45 -15.89 -4.73 12.86
C GLY A 45 -15.16 -5.93 13.49
N TRP A 46 -14.65 -6.86 12.68
CA TRP A 46 -13.84 -7.99 13.14
C TRP A 46 -12.56 -7.56 13.87
N TRP A 47 -11.98 -6.41 13.50
CA TRP A 47 -10.80 -5.89 14.20
C TRP A 47 -11.19 -5.33 15.57
N ASN A 48 -12.11 -4.36 15.59
CA ASN A 48 -12.65 -3.79 16.82
C ASN A 48 -13.99 -3.11 16.56
N ILE A 49 -15.05 -3.62 17.19
CA ILE A 49 -16.42 -3.13 17.01
C ILE A 49 -16.61 -1.68 17.50
N ALA A 50 -15.78 -1.20 18.44
CA ALA A 50 -15.87 0.15 18.99
C ALA A 50 -15.64 1.25 17.93
N TYR A 51 -14.94 0.94 16.84
CA TYR A 51 -14.68 1.88 15.74
C TYR A 51 -15.68 1.78 14.60
N LEU A 52 -16.65 0.85 14.67
CA LEU A 52 -17.70 0.74 13.66
C LEU A 52 -18.57 2.02 13.56
N PRO A 53 -18.98 2.66 14.69
CA PRO A 53 -19.71 3.92 14.63
C PRO A 53 -18.92 5.04 13.95
N LEU A 54 -17.59 5.03 14.05
CA LEU A 54 -16.72 6.00 13.38
C LEU A 54 -16.84 5.89 11.86
N LEU A 55 -16.71 4.67 11.32
CA LEU A 55 -16.85 4.40 9.88
C LEU A 55 -18.26 4.72 9.38
N VAL A 56 -19.29 4.20 10.06
CA VAL A 56 -20.68 4.42 9.65
C VAL A 56 -21.05 5.90 9.75
N GLY A 57 -20.66 6.57 10.83
CA GLY A 57 -20.87 8.00 11.02
C GLY A 57 -20.18 8.83 9.95
N SER A 58 -18.93 8.53 9.61
CA SER A 58 -18.21 9.25 8.55
C SER A 58 -18.89 9.06 7.19
N VAL A 59 -19.33 7.84 6.86
CA VAL A 59 -20.08 7.53 5.63
C VAL A 59 -21.37 8.33 5.57
N LEU A 60 -22.17 8.37 6.64
CA LEU A 60 -23.43 9.12 6.68
C LEU A 60 -23.21 10.62 6.49
N VAL A 61 -22.24 11.21 7.20
CA VAL A 61 -21.93 12.64 7.11
C VAL A 61 -21.44 12.99 5.71
N ASN A 62 -20.48 12.25 5.16
CA ASN A 62 -19.93 12.55 3.84
C ASN A 62 -20.93 12.32 2.71
N PHE A 63 -21.81 11.31 2.81
CA PHE A 63 -22.91 11.14 1.88
C PHE A 63 -23.90 12.33 1.93
N GLY A 64 -24.27 12.77 3.14
CA GLY A 64 -25.12 13.94 3.32
C GLY A 64 -24.53 15.22 2.70
N ILE A 65 -23.24 15.47 2.92
CA ILE A 65 -22.53 16.61 2.32
C ILE A 65 -22.46 16.46 0.80
N GLY A 66 -22.12 15.28 0.28
CA GLY A 66 -22.02 15.01 -1.17
C GLY A 66 -23.35 15.20 -1.91
N THR A 67 -24.45 14.71 -1.34
CA THR A 67 -25.80 14.90 -1.91
C THR A 67 -26.20 16.38 -1.93
N GLN A 68 -25.90 17.14 -0.87
CA GLN A 68 -26.14 18.58 -0.84
C GLN A 68 -25.31 19.34 -1.88
N LEU A 69 -24.03 18.99 -2.07
CA LEU A 69 -23.15 19.57 -3.08
C LEU A 69 -23.69 19.39 -4.51
N ASN A 70 -24.32 18.24 -4.79
CA ASN A 70 -24.96 17.94 -6.07
C ASN A 70 -26.28 18.68 -6.26
N SER A 71 -27.09 18.84 -5.22
CA SER A 71 -28.37 19.55 -5.29
C SER A 71 -28.21 21.07 -5.45
N ALA A 72 -27.07 21.63 -5.03
CA ALA A 72 -26.83 23.06 -4.96
C ALA A 72 -26.16 23.65 -6.22
N THR A 73 -26.33 23.06 -7.40
CA THR A 73 -25.59 23.41 -8.64
C THR A 73 -25.95 24.77 -9.28
N THR A 74 -26.92 25.52 -8.75
CA THR A 74 -27.30 26.84 -9.28
C THR A 74 -26.23 27.90 -8.99
N ARG A 75 -26.07 28.86 -9.92
CA ARG A 75 -25.01 29.89 -9.89
C ARG A 75 -25.01 30.74 -8.60
N HIS A 76 -26.17 30.90 -7.97
CA HIS A 76 -26.35 31.65 -6.71
C HIS A 76 -25.87 30.91 -5.44
N LYS A 77 -25.60 29.60 -5.52
CA LYS A 77 -25.19 28.78 -4.37
C LYS A 77 -23.68 28.47 -4.35
N HIS A 78 -22.87 29.12 -5.18
CA HIS A 78 -21.44 28.83 -5.28
C HIS A 78 -20.68 29.00 -3.95
N ALA A 79 -20.94 30.09 -3.22
CA ALA A 79 -20.32 30.32 -1.91
C ALA A 79 -20.70 29.23 -0.89
N TYR A 80 -21.98 28.84 -0.85
CA TYR A 80 -22.48 27.76 -0.02
C TYR A 80 -21.80 26.42 -0.34
N ARG A 81 -21.68 26.05 -1.63
CA ARG A 81 -20.98 24.81 -2.04
C ARG A 81 -19.52 24.81 -1.60
N LYS A 82 -18.83 25.95 -1.73
CA LYS A 82 -17.43 26.07 -1.31
C LYS A 82 -17.28 25.94 0.21
N ALA A 83 -18.17 26.57 0.98
CA ALA A 83 -18.19 26.43 2.44
C ALA A 83 -18.50 24.99 2.87
N LEU A 84 -19.46 24.34 2.22
CA LEU A 84 -19.85 22.96 2.49
C LEU A 84 -18.71 21.97 2.16
N LEU A 85 -18.04 22.16 1.02
CA LEU A 85 -16.84 21.39 0.68
C LEU A 85 -15.73 21.60 1.72
N ALA A 86 -15.45 22.85 2.08
CA ALA A 86 -14.41 23.17 3.06
C ALA A 86 -14.72 22.54 4.43
N ALA A 87 -15.98 22.61 4.88
CA ALA A 87 -16.43 21.99 6.12
C ALA A 87 -16.28 20.46 6.09
N GLY A 88 -16.67 19.81 4.98
CA GLY A 88 -16.52 18.36 4.82
C GLY A 88 -15.05 17.92 4.81
N ILE A 89 -14.18 18.62 4.07
CA ILE A 89 -12.74 18.34 4.08
C ILE A 89 -12.16 18.56 5.48
N ALA A 90 -12.51 19.67 6.14
CA ALA A 90 -12.04 19.98 7.49
C ALA A 90 -12.46 18.92 8.50
N ALA A 91 -13.71 18.42 8.45
CA ALA A 91 -14.19 17.37 9.33
C ALA A 91 -13.41 16.06 9.14
N ASN A 92 -13.16 15.65 7.89
CA ASN A 92 -12.37 14.46 7.58
C ASN A 92 -10.91 14.60 8.05
N LEU A 93 -10.29 15.76 7.81
CA LEU A 93 -8.91 16.02 8.24
C LEU A 93 -8.80 16.16 9.76
N ALA A 94 -9.79 16.73 10.44
CA ALA A 94 -9.82 16.83 11.90
C ALA A 94 -9.92 15.46 12.55
N LEU A 95 -10.77 14.57 12.02
CA LEU A 95 -10.89 13.19 12.47
C LEU A 95 -9.57 12.43 12.27
N LEU A 96 -8.94 12.56 11.10
CA LEU A 96 -7.62 11.97 10.84
C LEU A 96 -6.55 12.56 11.76
N ALA A 97 -6.57 13.88 12.01
CA ALA A 97 -5.60 14.54 12.86
C ALA A 97 -5.71 14.13 14.32
N TYR A 98 -6.93 13.98 14.85
CA TYR A 98 -7.15 13.49 16.19
C TYR A 98 -6.61 12.06 16.38
N PHE A 99 -7.01 11.13 15.51
CA PHE A 99 -6.63 9.72 15.68
C PHE A 99 -5.19 9.40 15.29
N LYS A 100 -4.61 10.13 14.33
CA LYS A 100 -3.26 9.81 13.80
C LYS A 100 -2.17 10.73 14.33
N TYR A 101 -2.44 12.03 14.52
CA TYR A 101 -1.39 13.01 14.80
C TYR A 101 -1.44 13.64 16.19
N ALA A 102 -2.48 13.43 17.00
CA ALA A 102 -2.61 14.11 18.30
C ALA A 102 -1.41 13.84 19.23
N ASP A 103 -1.01 12.58 19.41
CA ASP A 103 0.15 12.23 20.25
C ASP A 103 1.46 12.81 19.70
N PHE A 104 1.64 12.79 18.37
CA PHE A 104 2.80 13.40 17.73
C PHE A 104 2.83 14.93 17.95
N LEU A 105 1.70 15.62 17.80
CA LEU A 105 1.61 17.08 18.00
C LEU A 105 1.83 17.46 19.47
N ILE A 106 1.22 16.75 20.41
CA ILE A 106 1.42 16.98 21.85
C ILE A 106 2.88 16.70 22.23
N GLY A 107 3.47 15.61 21.74
CA GLY A 107 4.87 15.27 22.01
C GLY A 107 5.84 16.36 21.52
N ASN A 108 5.64 16.92 20.33
CA ASN A 108 6.47 18.03 19.85
C ASN A 108 6.23 19.33 20.65
N LEU A 109 4.99 19.60 21.07
CA LEU A 109 4.66 20.76 21.90
C LEU A 109 5.33 20.67 23.28
N ASN A 110 5.29 19.48 23.90
CA ASN A 110 5.97 19.18 25.16
C ASN A 110 7.46 19.51 25.07
N THR A 111 8.13 19.05 24.00
CA THR A 111 9.54 19.35 23.76
C THR A 111 9.82 20.83 23.49
N LEU A 112 8.91 21.53 22.79
CA LEU A 112 9.11 22.93 22.39
C LEU A 112 8.94 23.93 23.54
N VAL A 113 7.98 23.68 24.42
CA VAL A 113 7.59 24.60 25.51
C VAL A 113 8.03 24.06 26.87
N ASP A 114 8.78 22.96 26.90
CA ASP A 114 9.21 22.25 28.12
C ASP A 114 8.02 21.97 29.06
N SER A 115 6.99 21.35 28.49
CA SER A 115 5.75 20.98 29.20
C SER A 115 5.57 19.47 29.24
N ASP A 116 4.76 18.98 30.19
CA ASP A 116 4.53 17.56 30.41
C ASP A 116 3.05 17.19 30.26
N TYR A 117 2.43 17.61 29.15
CA TYR A 117 1.06 17.20 28.85
C TYR A 117 1.04 15.69 28.60
N SER A 118 0.17 14.97 29.30
CA SER A 118 0.04 13.51 29.15
C SER A 118 -0.38 13.14 27.72
N LEU A 119 0.35 12.22 27.10
CA LEU A 119 -0.01 11.66 25.80
C LEU A 119 -1.23 10.72 25.96
N PRO A 120 -2.37 11.00 25.30
CA PRO A 120 -3.55 10.16 25.38
C PRO A 120 -3.37 8.74 24.80
N LYS A 121 -2.30 8.48 24.02
CA LYS A 121 -2.00 7.17 23.40
C LYS A 121 -3.20 6.64 22.62
N ILE A 122 -3.68 7.46 21.69
CA ILE A 122 -4.92 7.19 20.96
C ILE A 122 -4.68 6.00 20.05
N VAL A 123 -5.51 4.97 20.20
CA VAL A 123 -5.48 3.80 19.31
C VAL A 123 -5.95 4.23 17.92
N LEU A 124 -5.08 4.05 16.92
CA LEU A 124 -5.34 4.37 15.53
C LEU A 124 -6.39 3.41 14.95
N PRO A 125 -7.57 3.90 14.53
CA PRO A 125 -8.57 3.07 13.90
C PRO A 125 -8.05 2.52 12.58
N LEU A 126 -8.19 1.21 12.36
CA LEU A 126 -7.81 0.59 11.10
C LEU A 126 -8.50 1.30 9.92
N ALA A 127 -7.80 1.41 8.79
CA ALA A 127 -8.29 2.00 7.54
C ALA A 127 -8.62 3.51 7.54
N ILE A 128 -8.48 4.22 8.67
CA ILE A 128 -8.88 5.63 8.78
C ILE A 128 -8.28 6.52 7.70
N SER A 129 -6.98 6.34 7.42
CA SER A 129 -6.27 7.09 6.40
C SER A 129 -6.82 6.87 4.99
N PHE A 130 -7.22 5.64 4.66
CA PHE A 130 -7.74 5.29 3.32
C PHE A 130 -9.17 5.79 3.12
N PHE A 131 -10.07 5.50 4.05
CA PHE A 131 -11.45 5.94 3.90
C PHE A 131 -11.56 7.46 3.97
N THR A 132 -10.70 8.15 4.72
CA THR A 132 -10.67 9.62 4.76
C THR A 132 -10.29 10.18 3.39
N PHE A 133 -9.30 9.60 2.72
CA PHE A 133 -8.89 10.03 1.38
C PHE A 133 -10.00 9.79 0.35
N GLN A 134 -10.64 8.62 0.36
CA GLN A 134 -11.76 8.31 -0.53
C GLN A 134 -12.97 9.24 -0.31
N GLN A 135 -13.24 9.59 0.95
CA GLN A 135 -14.32 10.53 1.30
C GLN A 135 -14.00 11.95 0.82
N ILE A 136 -12.77 12.43 0.99
CA ILE A 136 -12.32 13.74 0.47
C ILE A 136 -12.41 13.76 -1.06
N ALA A 137 -11.91 12.72 -1.74
CA ALA A 137 -12.00 12.58 -3.19
C ALA A 137 -13.47 12.66 -3.66
N TYR A 138 -14.36 11.90 -3.02
CA TYR A 138 -15.79 11.94 -3.29
C TYR A 138 -16.37 13.36 -3.14
N LEU A 139 -16.07 14.09 -2.06
CA LEU A 139 -16.58 15.45 -1.88
C LEU A 139 -16.07 16.41 -2.97
N VAL A 140 -14.79 16.34 -3.32
CA VAL A 140 -14.18 17.16 -4.36
C VAL A 140 -14.79 16.83 -5.73
N ASP A 141 -14.98 15.55 -6.06
CA ASP A 141 -15.58 15.11 -7.32
C ASP A 141 -17.04 15.57 -7.44
N ASN A 142 -17.83 15.54 -6.36
CA ASN A 142 -19.20 16.09 -6.35
C ASN A 142 -19.21 17.62 -6.48
N TYR A 143 -18.23 18.31 -5.88
CA TYR A 143 -18.07 19.76 -6.07
C TYR A 143 -17.77 20.11 -7.54
N HIS A 144 -16.91 19.34 -8.20
CA HIS A 144 -16.62 19.49 -9.64
C HIS A 144 -17.71 18.89 -10.55
N THR A 145 -18.77 18.31 -9.99
CA THR A 145 -19.88 17.65 -10.69
C THR A 145 -19.46 16.44 -11.54
N GLU A 146 -18.30 15.85 -11.23
CA GLU A 146 -17.73 14.66 -11.86
C GLU A 146 -18.30 13.37 -11.25
N ALA A 147 -18.74 13.43 -9.99
CA ALA A 147 -19.51 12.40 -9.31
C ALA A 147 -20.98 12.86 -9.16
N ARG A 148 -21.93 11.93 -9.40
CA ARG A 148 -23.38 12.16 -9.23
C ARG A 148 -24.11 10.94 -8.67
N GLU A 149 -23.49 10.20 -7.75
CA GLU A 149 -24.17 9.06 -7.12
C GLU A 149 -25.21 9.54 -6.12
N GLN A 150 -26.41 8.99 -6.23
CA GLN A 150 -27.56 9.28 -5.37
C GLN A 150 -27.95 8.09 -4.50
N SER A 151 -27.43 6.89 -4.79
CA SER A 151 -27.68 5.69 -4.01
C SER A 151 -26.74 5.61 -2.81
N PHE A 152 -27.33 5.69 -1.62
CA PHE A 152 -26.59 5.47 -0.36
C PHE A 152 -25.90 4.10 -0.32
N VAL A 153 -26.55 3.04 -0.84
CA VAL A 153 -25.97 1.69 -0.82
C VAL A 153 -24.73 1.59 -1.70
N ASN A 154 -24.74 2.22 -2.89
CA ASN A 154 -23.55 2.26 -3.75
C ASN A 154 -22.42 3.04 -3.09
N TYR A 155 -22.73 4.17 -2.46
CA TYR A 155 -21.73 4.96 -1.74
C TYR A 155 -21.16 4.23 -0.51
N ALA A 156 -22.02 3.61 0.29
CA ALA A 156 -21.60 2.80 1.42
C ALA A 156 -20.73 1.63 0.97
N LEU A 157 -21.09 0.97 -0.13
CA LEU A 157 -20.26 -0.08 -0.74
C LEU A 157 -18.92 0.50 -1.21
N PHE A 158 -18.92 1.62 -1.92
CA PHE A 158 -17.71 2.29 -2.40
C PHE A 158 -16.69 2.52 -1.30
N ILE A 159 -17.11 3.07 -0.15
CA ILE A 159 -16.21 3.35 0.97
C ILE A 159 -15.85 2.08 1.73
N SER A 160 -16.83 1.22 2.03
CA SER A 160 -16.61 0.08 2.93
C SER A 160 -16.06 -1.18 2.26
N PHE A 161 -16.06 -1.29 0.93
CA PHE A 161 -15.81 -2.55 0.22
C PHE A 161 -14.57 -3.29 0.74
N PHE A 162 -14.79 -4.43 1.41
CA PHE A 162 -13.75 -5.10 2.20
C PHE A 162 -12.46 -5.44 1.44
N PRO A 163 -12.47 -5.80 0.13
CA PRO A 163 -11.23 -6.09 -0.57
C PRO A 163 -10.28 -4.90 -0.56
N GLN A 164 -10.82 -3.67 -0.59
CA GLN A 164 -10.00 -2.47 -0.61
C GLN A 164 -9.88 -1.71 0.72
N LEU A 165 -10.83 -1.92 1.64
CA LEU A 165 -11.05 -1.00 2.77
C LEU A 165 -9.79 -0.70 3.58
N ILE A 166 -9.04 -1.73 3.99
CA ILE A 166 -7.94 -1.55 4.94
C ILE A 166 -6.72 -0.90 4.29
N ALA A 167 -6.16 -1.54 3.27
CA ALA A 167 -4.94 -1.09 2.59
C ALA A 167 -4.97 -1.36 1.08
N GLY A 168 -6.16 -1.43 0.48
CA GLY A 168 -6.27 -1.69 -0.94
C GLY A 168 -5.97 -0.47 -1.81
N PRO A 169 -6.09 -0.62 -3.14
CA PRO A 169 -5.96 0.49 -4.06
C PRO A 169 -6.93 1.64 -3.70
N ILE A 170 -6.45 2.88 -3.68
CA ILE A 170 -7.31 4.06 -3.47
C ILE A 170 -8.13 4.27 -4.74
N VAL A 171 -9.43 3.98 -4.66
CA VAL A 171 -10.35 4.07 -5.80
C VAL A 171 -10.94 5.46 -5.96
N HIS A 172 -11.25 5.80 -7.22
CA HIS A 172 -12.06 6.96 -7.55
C HIS A 172 -13.50 6.58 -7.81
N HIS A 173 -14.41 7.48 -7.45
CA HIS A 173 -15.84 7.27 -7.59
C HIS A 173 -16.25 6.99 -9.05
N LYS A 174 -15.67 7.74 -9.99
CA LYS A 174 -15.94 7.63 -11.44
C LYS A 174 -15.59 6.26 -12.01
N GLU A 175 -14.59 5.58 -11.46
CA GLU A 175 -14.14 4.26 -11.93
C GLU A 175 -14.98 3.12 -11.34
N MET A 176 -15.49 3.30 -10.12
CA MET A 176 -16.19 2.24 -9.38
C MET A 176 -17.69 2.22 -9.63
N MET A 177 -18.38 3.37 -9.65
CA MET A 177 -19.84 3.42 -9.70
C MET A 177 -20.45 2.71 -10.92
N PRO A 178 -19.90 2.83 -12.14
CA PRO A 178 -20.44 2.14 -13.31
C PRO A 178 -20.46 0.60 -13.15
N GLN A 179 -19.58 0.05 -12.30
CA GLN A 179 -19.43 -1.39 -12.12
C GLN A 179 -20.51 -1.98 -11.19
N PHE A 180 -21.03 -1.21 -10.21
CA PHE A 180 -21.98 -1.72 -9.22
C PHE A 180 -23.38 -2.01 -9.79
N GLY A 181 -23.74 -1.38 -10.91
CA GLY A 181 -24.98 -1.65 -11.64
C GLY A 181 -24.81 -2.64 -12.79
N PHE A 182 -23.58 -2.99 -13.15
CA PHE A 182 -23.29 -3.81 -14.33
C PHE A 182 -23.48 -5.30 -14.05
N ARG A 183 -24.22 -5.99 -14.92
CA ARG A 183 -24.40 -7.45 -14.87
C ARG A 183 -23.55 -8.12 -15.96
N PRO A 184 -22.43 -8.76 -15.60
CA PRO A 184 -21.59 -9.43 -16.59
C PRO A 184 -22.27 -10.70 -17.11
N GLY A 185 -22.06 -10.99 -18.40
CA GLY A 185 -22.42 -12.27 -18.99
C GLY A 185 -21.67 -13.45 -18.35
N MET A 186 -22.19 -14.66 -18.55
CA MET A 186 -21.67 -15.87 -17.89
C MET A 186 -20.18 -16.13 -18.19
N GLN A 187 -19.74 -15.91 -19.43
CA GLN A 187 -18.34 -16.07 -19.84
C GLN A 187 -17.40 -15.12 -19.07
N GLN A 188 -17.81 -13.85 -18.91
CA GLN A 188 -17.03 -12.86 -18.17
C GLN A 188 -16.97 -13.22 -16.69
N ARG A 189 -18.07 -13.74 -16.11
CA ARG A 189 -18.09 -14.19 -14.71
C ARG A 189 -17.10 -15.33 -14.46
N TYR A 190 -17.09 -16.38 -15.28
CA TYR A 190 -16.14 -17.47 -15.13
C TYR A 190 -14.69 -17.02 -15.29
N ARG A 191 -14.44 -16.11 -16.25
CA ARG A 191 -13.11 -15.50 -16.43
C ARG A 191 -12.68 -14.73 -15.17
N ASN A 192 -13.56 -13.89 -14.63
CA ASN A 192 -13.27 -13.09 -13.44
C ASN A 192 -13.01 -13.97 -12.21
N ILE A 193 -13.78 -15.06 -12.03
CA ILE A 193 -13.56 -16.01 -10.92
C ILE A 193 -12.18 -16.67 -11.04
N SER A 194 -11.85 -17.24 -12.20
CA SER A 194 -10.57 -17.92 -12.39
C SER A 194 -9.38 -16.96 -12.24
N LEU A 195 -9.48 -15.77 -12.82
CA LEU A 195 -8.46 -14.74 -12.73
C LEU A 195 -8.33 -14.22 -11.28
N GLY A 196 -9.46 -14.03 -10.60
CA GLY A 196 -9.50 -13.60 -9.20
C GLY A 196 -8.77 -14.56 -8.29
N LEU A 197 -9.06 -15.87 -8.39
CA LEU A 197 -8.36 -16.91 -7.63
C LEU A 197 -6.86 -16.97 -7.95
N PHE A 198 -6.49 -16.82 -9.22
CA PHE A 198 -5.08 -16.81 -9.63
C PHE A 198 -4.30 -15.63 -9.05
N ILE A 199 -4.81 -14.40 -9.19
CA ILE A 199 -4.17 -13.20 -8.66
C ILE A 199 -4.14 -13.24 -7.13
N PHE A 200 -5.25 -13.66 -6.49
CA PHE A 200 -5.31 -13.80 -5.03
C PHE A 200 -4.21 -14.73 -4.52
N SER A 201 -4.00 -15.85 -5.20
CA SER A 201 -2.96 -16.80 -4.83
C SER A 201 -1.56 -16.22 -5.01
N ILE A 202 -1.31 -15.45 -6.09
CA ILE A 202 -0.02 -14.74 -6.28
C ILE A 202 0.24 -13.80 -5.11
N GLY A 203 -0.79 -13.06 -4.68
CA GLY A 203 -0.68 -12.18 -3.54
C GLY A 203 -0.37 -12.93 -2.24
N LEU A 204 -1.02 -14.08 -2.03
CA LEU A 204 -0.78 -14.95 -0.88
C LEU A 204 0.68 -15.48 -0.86
N PHE A 205 1.21 -15.91 -2.01
CA PHE A 205 2.60 -16.36 -2.13
C PHE A 205 3.60 -15.22 -1.85
N LYS A 206 3.36 -14.02 -2.43
CA LYS A 206 4.21 -12.86 -2.17
C LYS A 206 4.25 -12.52 -0.68
N LYS A 207 3.11 -12.57 0.01
CA LYS A 207 3.04 -12.31 1.46
C LYS A 207 3.71 -13.42 2.27
N ALA A 208 3.16 -14.64 2.20
CA ALA A 208 3.50 -15.73 3.09
C ALA A 208 4.91 -16.31 2.85
N ILE A 209 5.40 -16.30 1.59
CA ILE A 209 6.69 -16.90 1.25
C ILE A 209 7.78 -15.85 1.10
N LEU A 210 7.54 -14.79 0.31
CA LEU A 210 8.59 -13.81 0.04
C LEU A 210 8.72 -12.78 1.17
N ALA A 211 7.64 -12.06 1.46
CA ALA A 211 7.67 -10.94 2.39
C ALA A 211 8.00 -11.37 3.82
N ASP A 212 7.35 -12.42 4.32
CA ASP A 212 7.57 -12.93 5.67
C ASP A 212 8.97 -13.55 5.86
N THR A 213 9.61 -14.03 4.79
CA THR A 213 11.02 -14.46 4.82
C THR A 213 11.95 -13.26 4.95
N PHE A 214 11.80 -12.24 4.08
CA PHE A 214 12.63 -11.04 4.16
C PHE A 214 12.40 -10.25 5.46
N ALA A 215 11.20 -10.31 6.04
CA ALA A 215 10.87 -9.68 7.31
C ALA A 215 11.77 -10.12 8.45
N GLN A 216 12.21 -11.38 8.47
CA GLN A 216 13.07 -11.90 9.53
C GLN A 216 14.41 -11.16 9.57
N TRP A 217 15.10 -11.04 8.44
CA TRP A 217 16.38 -10.32 8.39
C TRP A 217 16.24 -8.81 8.56
N ALA A 218 15.14 -8.22 8.06
CA ALA A 218 14.86 -6.82 8.29
C ALA A 218 14.64 -6.53 9.80
N THR A 219 13.83 -7.33 10.49
CA THR A 219 13.59 -7.21 11.92
C THR A 219 14.86 -7.46 12.75
N LEU A 220 15.64 -8.49 12.42
CA LEU A 220 16.91 -8.76 13.09
C LEU A 220 17.86 -7.55 13.02
N GLY A 221 17.97 -6.90 11.85
CA GLY A 221 18.90 -5.79 11.67
C GLY A 221 18.42 -4.47 12.25
N PHE A 222 17.14 -4.12 12.07
CA PHE A 222 16.58 -2.88 12.60
C PHE A 222 16.26 -2.98 14.11
N ASP A 223 15.62 -4.05 14.56
CA ASP A 223 15.05 -4.09 15.91
C ASP A 223 15.90 -4.82 16.95
N GLU A 224 16.63 -5.87 16.57
CA GLU A 224 17.31 -6.76 17.53
C GLU A 224 18.80 -6.45 17.68
N LYS A 225 19.50 -6.19 16.58
CA LYS A 225 20.93 -5.88 16.62
C LYS A 225 21.20 -4.42 17.00
N SER A 226 22.05 -4.24 17.99
CA SER A 226 22.57 -2.93 18.42
C SER A 226 23.65 -2.38 17.47
N THR A 227 24.44 -3.27 16.86
CA THR A 227 25.47 -2.93 15.86
C THR A 227 25.37 -3.85 14.66
N LEU A 228 25.77 -3.34 13.49
CA LEU A 228 25.76 -4.07 12.23
C LEU A 228 27.14 -3.99 11.58
N GLY A 229 27.56 -5.10 10.99
CA GLY A 229 28.66 -5.12 10.04
C GLY A 229 28.27 -4.53 8.68
N PHE A 230 29.25 -4.41 7.78
CA PHE A 230 29.05 -3.80 6.47
C PHE A 230 28.08 -4.61 5.61
N LEU A 231 28.33 -5.92 5.46
CA LEU A 231 27.45 -6.79 4.69
C LEU A 231 26.09 -6.95 5.36
N GLU A 232 26.06 -7.03 6.69
CA GLU A 232 24.80 -7.13 7.45
C GLU A 232 23.88 -5.94 7.22
N ALA A 233 24.43 -4.72 7.17
CA ALA A 233 23.66 -3.51 6.95
C ALA A 233 23.02 -3.47 5.55
N TRP A 234 23.77 -3.88 4.51
CA TRP A 234 23.24 -4.00 3.15
C TRP A 234 22.17 -5.09 3.04
N ILE A 235 22.39 -6.26 3.64
CA ILE A 235 21.39 -7.34 3.67
C ILE A 235 20.13 -6.88 4.39
N THR A 236 20.26 -6.20 5.53
CA THR A 236 19.13 -5.65 6.31
C THR A 236 18.32 -4.66 5.47
N SER A 237 18.98 -3.70 4.83
CA SER A 237 18.35 -2.67 4.01
C SER A 237 17.63 -3.26 2.79
N PHE A 238 18.28 -4.17 2.05
CA PHE A 238 17.63 -4.83 0.91
C PHE A 238 16.50 -5.76 1.33
N SER A 239 16.64 -6.47 2.45
CA SER A 239 15.57 -7.32 3.01
C SER A 239 14.33 -6.47 3.28
N TYR A 240 14.49 -5.31 3.91
CA TYR A 240 13.35 -4.40 4.11
C TYR A 240 12.74 -3.91 2.80
N THR A 241 13.56 -3.54 1.81
CA THR A 241 13.09 -3.14 0.47
C THR A 241 12.22 -4.22 -0.17
N PHE A 242 12.67 -5.47 -0.18
CA PHE A 242 11.88 -6.58 -0.74
C PHE A 242 10.66 -6.94 0.12
N GLN A 243 10.80 -6.94 1.45
CA GLN A 243 9.69 -7.14 2.39
C GLN A 243 8.56 -6.15 2.07
N LEU A 244 8.86 -4.85 2.05
CA LEU A 244 7.88 -3.80 1.83
C LEU A 244 7.16 -3.97 0.49
N TYR A 245 7.90 -4.28 -0.58
CA TYR A 245 7.31 -4.49 -1.90
C TYR A 245 6.42 -5.73 -1.97
N PHE A 246 6.90 -6.88 -1.51
CA PHE A 246 6.15 -8.13 -1.62
C PHE A 246 4.97 -8.18 -0.66
N ASP A 247 5.08 -7.61 0.54
CA ASP A 247 3.98 -7.51 1.49
C ASP A 247 2.85 -6.67 0.92
N PHE A 248 3.17 -5.46 0.48
CA PHE A 248 2.15 -4.51 0.06
C PHE A 248 1.60 -4.83 -1.34
N SER A 249 2.46 -5.21 -2.29
CA SER A 249 1.97 -5.67 -3.59
C SER A 249 1.18 -6.97 -3.46
N GLY A 250 1.55 -7.86 -2.53
CA GLY A 250 0.82 -9.07 -2.20
C GLY A 250 -0.58 -8.78 -1.64
N TYR A 251 -0.69 -7.82 -0.71
CA TYR A 251 -1.98 -7.33 -0.21
C TYR A 251 -2.87 -6.82 -1.36
N THR A 252 -2.32 -5.96 -2.23
CA THR A 252 -3.11 -5.39 -3.33
C THR A 252 -3.50 -6.43 -4.38
N ASP A 253 -2.67 -7.44 -4.64
CA ASP A 253 -3.03 -8.57 -5.50
C ASP A 253 -4.17 -9.39 -4.89
N MET A 254 -4.13 -9.68 -3.58
CA MET A 254 -5.23 -10.32 -2.87
C MET A 254 -6.52 -9.49 -2.92
N ALA A 255 -6.41 -8.17 -2.74
CA ALA A 255 -7.54 -7.23 -2.87
C ALA A 255 -8.17 -7.29 -4.29
N ILE A 256 -7.35 -7.17 -5.34
CA ILE A 256 -7.79 -7.25 -6.74
C ILE A 256 -8.42 -8.63 -7.02
N GLY A 257 -7.76 -9.70 -6.58
CA GLY A 257 -8.23 -11.07 -6.77
C GLY A 257 -9.58 -11.33 -6.11
N ALA A 258 -9.77 -10.87 -4.87
CA ALA A 258 -11.04 -10.96 -4.15
C ALA A 258 -12.13 -10.11 -4.81
N ALA A 259 -11.82 -8.88 -5.23
CA ALA A 259 -12.79 -8.00 -5.89
C ALA A 259 -13.32 -8.58 -7.22
N LEU A 260 -12.45 -9.25 -7.99
CA LEU A 260 -12.83 -9.90 -9.24
C LEU A 260 -13.87 -11.00 -9.05
N LEU A 261 -13.89 -11.70 -7.90
CA LEU A 261 -14.95 -12.67 -7.59
C LEU A 261 -16.35 -12.02 -7.57
N PHE A 262 -16.42 -10.74 -7.21
CA PHE A 262 -17.64 -9.94 -7.21
C PHE A 262 -17.84 -9.13 -8.50
N ASN A 263 -17.05 -9.43 -9.54
CA ASN A 263 -17.03 -8.72 -10.82
C ASN A 263 -16.68 -7.22 -10.71
N ILE A 264 -16.01 -6.83 -9.63
CA ILE A 264 -15.54 -5.48 -9.41
C ILE A 264 -14.04 -5.46 -9.72
N LYS A 265 -13.64 -4.54 -10.59
CA LYS A 265 -12.26 -4.36 -11.01
C LYS A 265 -11.67 -3.16 -10.28
N LEU A 266 -10.73 -3.44 -9.37
CA LEU A 266 -9.96 -2.43 -8.67
C LEU A 266 -8.79 -1.94 -9.54
N PRO A 267 -8.35 -0.67 -9.37
CA PRO A 267 -7.18 -0.15 -10.07
C PRO A 267 -5.90 -0.84 -9.60
N ILE A 268 -4.92 -0.92 -10.51
CA ILE A 268 -3.61 -1.51 -10.22
C ILE A 268 -2.82 -0.54 -9.35
N ASN A 269 -2.16 -1.06 -8.31
CA ASN A 269 -1.34 -0.25 -7.42
C ASN A 269 0.17 -0.34 -7.68
N PHE A 270 0.64 -1.43 -8.29
CA PHE A 270 2.07 -1.67 -8.53
C PHE A 270 2.34 -2.16 -9.96
N ASN A 271 3.38 -1.60 -10.59
CA ASN A 271 3.81 -1.98 -11.93
C ASN A 271 5.34 -2.13 -12.04
N SER A 272 5.87 -3.18 -11.39
CA SER A 272 7.31 -3.50 -11.36
C SER A 272 8.19 -2.29 -10.99
N PRO A 273 7.98 -1.66 -9.82
CA PRO A 273 8.58 -0.36 -9.48
C PRO A 273 10.11 -0.37 -9.44
N TYR A 274 10.76 -1.47 -9.07
CA TYR A 274 12.22 -1.54 -9.03
C TYR A 274 12.88 -1.75 -10.41
N LYS A 275 12.10 -1.81 -11.50
CA LYS A 275 12.62 -1.68 -12.87
C LYS A 275 12.77 -0.21 -13.32
N ALA A 276 12.34 0.74 -12.49
CA ALA A 276 12.35 2.15 -12.84
C ALA A 276 13.76 2.69 -13.10
N LEU A 277 13.90 3.47 -14.17
CA LEU A 277 15.18 4.10 -14.55
C LEU A 277 15.36 5.50 -13.94
N THR A 278 14.28 6.08 -13.44
CA THR A 278 14.26 7.42 -12.83
C THR A 278 13.31 7.44 -11.64
N ILE A 279 13.51 8.38 -10.71
CA ILE A 279 12.60 8.54 -9.57
C ILE A 279 11.17 8.90 -9.98
N GLN A 280 11.00 9.59 -11.11
CA GLN A 280 9.66 9.87 -11.65
C GLN A 280 8.98 8.60 -12.18
N ASP A 281 9.73 7.72 -12.87
CA ASP A 281 9.22 6.44 -13.34
C ASP A 281 8.87 5.52 -12.16
N PHE A 282 9.67 5.56 -11.08
CA PHE A 282 9.39 4.82 -9.84
C PHE A 282 8.01 5.18 -9.27
N TRP A 283 7.71 6.47 -9.11
CA TRP A 283 6.40 6.94 -8.60
C TRP A 283 5.22 6.71 -9.56
N ARG A 284 5.49 6.42 -10.84
CA ARG A 284 4.45 5.95 -11.79
C ARG A 284 4.17 4.46 -11.68
N ARG A 285 4.95 3.73 -10.89
CA ARG A 285 4.91 2.26 -10.75
C ARG A 285 4.72 1.80 -9.31
N TRP A 286 5.02 2.65 -8.33
CA TRP A 286 4.87 2.39 -6.90
C TRP A 286 3.64 3.10 -6.36
N HIS A 287 2.79 2.38 -5.62
CA HIS A 287 1.60 2.91 -4.96
C HIS A 287 0.84 3.90 -5.87
N MET A 288 0.52 3.44 -7.07
CA MET A 288 0.05 4.28 -8.17
C MET A 288 -1.24 5.01 -7.81
N THR A 289 -2.12 4.38 -7.04
CA THR A 289 -3.38 4.99 -6.62
C THR A 289 -3.19 6.13 -5.63
N LEU A 290 -2.25 6.01 -4.68
CA LEU A 290 -1.83 7.13 -3.83
C LEU A 290 -1.18 8.23 -4.65
N SER A 291 -0.31 7.87 -5.59
CA SER A 291 0.35 8.83 -6.46
C SER A 291 -0.65 9.64 -7.30
N HIS A 292 -1.72 9.00 -7.79
CA HIS A 292 -2.84 9.67 -8.46
C HIS A 292 -3.60 10.58 -7.50
N PHE A 293 -3.93 10.10 -6.29
CA PHE A 293 -4.61 10.91 -5.29
C PHE A 293 -3.81 12.18 -4.94
N LEU A 294 -2.52 12.04 -4.62
CA LEU A 294 -1.63 13.16 -4.30
C LEU A 294 -1.48 14.11 -5.49
N ARG A 295 -1.46 13.60 -6.72
CA ARG A 295 -1.43 14.43 -7.92
C ARG A 295 -2.71 15.25 -8.07
N ASP A 296 -3.86 14.58 -8.01
CA ASP A 296 -5.14 15.15 -8.46
C ASP A 296 -5.82 15.99 -7.38
N TYR A 297 -5.66 15.62 -6.10
CA TYR A 297 -6.32 16.31 -4.97
C TYR A 297 -5.38 17.18 -4.11
N LEU A 298 -4.06 17.14 -4.34
CA LEU A 298 -3.10 17.98 -3.61
C LEU A 298 -2.21 18.80 -4.54
N TYR A 299 -1.42 18.16 -5.40
CA TYR A 299 -0.43 18.84 -6.24
C TYR A 299 -1.06 19.78 -7.30
N ILE A 300 -2.08 19.32 -8.03
CA ILE A 300 -2.77 20.13 -9.05
C ILE A 300 -3.50 21.33 -8.40
N PRO A 301 -4.27 21.16 -7.29
CA PRO A 301 -4.86 22.29 -6.57
C PRO A 301 -3.87 23.33 -6.04
N LEU A 302 -2.66 22.93 -5.65
CA LEU A 302 -1.56 23.85 -5.27
C LEU A 302 -0.98 24.65 -6.46
N GLY A 303 -1.50 24.45 -7.67
CA GLY A 303 -1.08 25.12 -8.90
C GLY A 303 -0.24 24.24 -9.82
N GLY A 304 0.12 23.02 -9.40
CA GLY A 304 0.88 22.05 -10.20
C GLY A 304 2.09 22.67 -10.88
N ASN A 305 2.12 22.61 -12.22
CA ASN A 305 3.15 23.18 -13.09
C ASN A 305 2.83 24.57 -13.67
N ARG A 306 1.73 25.22 -13.25
CA ARG A 306 1.18 26.40 -13.96
C ARG A 306 1.95 27.71 -13.71
N TYR A 307 2.76 27.76 -12.66
CA TYR A 307 3.50 28.96 -12.26
C TYR A 307 5.02 28.81 -12.51
N SER A 308 5.85 29.55 -11.75
CA SER A 308 7.29 29.49 -11.87
C SER A 308 7.88 28.12 -11.51
N GLN A 309 9.07 27.83 -12.02
CA GLN A 309 9.84 26.63 -11.68
C GLN A 309 9.99 26.49 -10.17
N TRP A 310 10.31 27.59 -9.47
CA TRP A 310 10.45 27.62 -8.01
C TRP A 310 9.19 27.19 -7.28
N ARG A 311 8.02 27.76 -7.66
CA ARG A 311 6.73 27.35 -7.08
C ARG A 311 6.45 25.87 -7.34
N THR A 312 6.87 25.36 -8.49
CA THR A 312 6.67 23.95 -8.78
C THR A 312 7.53 23.04 -7.91
N CYS A 313 8.79 23.43 -7.65
CA CYS A 313 9.65 22.70 -6.72
C CYS A 313 9.06 22.70 -5.31
N ILE A 314 8.53 23.83 -4.84
CA ILE A 314 7.82 23.93 -3.55
C ILE A 314 6.60 23.00 -3.54
N ASN A 315 5.77 23.03 -4.59
CA ASN A 315 4.59 22.17 -4.69
C ASN A 315 4.96 20.68 -4.62
N LEU A 316 6.07 20.27 -5.25
CA LEU A 316 6.58 18.90 -5.17
C LEU A 316 7.03 18.56 -3.74
N MET A 317 7.80 19.44 -3.09
CA MET A 317 8.23 19.23 -1.70
C MET A 317 7.04 19.09 -0.74
N ILE A 318 6.07 20.02 -0.83
CA ILE A 318 4.86 19.98 0.00
C ILE A 318 4.09 18.68 -0.23
N THR A 319 3.90 18.28 -1.49
CA THR A 319 3.16 17.06 -1.83
C THR A 319 3.80 15.82 -1.22
N PHE A 320 5.13 15.69 -1.29
CA PHE A 320 5.83 14.53 -0.77
C PHE A 320 6.02 14.54 0.76
N ILE A 321 6.20 15.71 1.38
CA ILE A 321 6.24 15.82 2.84
C ILE A 321 4.88 15.46 3.44
N LEU A 322 3.78 15.98 2.87
CA LEU A 322 2.43 15.62 3.29
C LEU A 322 2.10 14.15 2.99
N GLY A 323 2.59 13.62 1.86
CA GLY A 323 2.51 12.19 1.55
C GLY A 323 3.27 11.32 2.56
N GLY A 324 4.45 11.77 3.00
CA GLY A 324 5.21 11.14 4.09
C GLY A 324 4.42 11.15 5.39
N LEU A 325 3.95 12.32 5.84
CA LEU A 325 3.13 12.43 7.05
C LEU A 325 1.87 11.54 6.98
N TRP A 326 1.24 11.44 5.81
CA TRP A 326 0.11 10.54 5.63
C TRP A 326 0.45 9.07 5.92
N HIS A 327 1.67 8.63 5.61
CA HIS A 327 2.10 7.28 5.96
C HIS A 327 2.18 7.10 7.47
N GLY A 328 2.76 8.02 8.24
CA GLY A 328 2.82 7.87 9.70
C GLY A 328 3.18 9.16 10.44
N ALA A 329 2.84 9.19 11.72
CA ALA A 329 3.03 10.35 12.60
C ALA A 329 4.43 10.34 13.25
N GLY A 330 5.46 10.61 12.46
CA GLY A 330 6.84 10.65 12.95
C GLY A 330 7.81 11.39 12.02
N TRP A 331 8.91 11.88 12.59
CA TRP A 331 9.96 12.59 11.84
C TRP A 331 10.63 11.72 10.77
N MET A 332 10.68 10.40 11.00
CA MET A 332 11.17 9.43 10.03
C MET A 332 10.40 9.47 8.69
N PHE A 333 9.07 9.57 8.75
CA PHE A 333 8.22 9.73 7.56
C PHE A 333 8.35 11.10 6.90
N VAL A 334 8.58 12.16 7.70
CA VAL A 334 8.87 13.51 7.17
C VAL A 334 10.19 13.51 6.40
N CYS A 335 11.24 12.89 6.95
CA CYS A 335 12.53 12.72 6.29
C CYS A 335 12.39 11.92 4.99
N TRP A 336 11.67 10.80 5.03
CA TRP A 336 11.38 10.00 3.83
C TRP A 336 10.67 10.82 2.75
N GLY A 337 9.63 11.58 3.12
CA GLY A 337 8.90 12.46 2.20
C GLY A 337 9.80 13.56 1.63
N ALA A 338 10.60 14.20 2.47
CA ALA A 338 11.54 15.24 2.04
C ALA A 338 12.58 14.70 1.05
N LEU A 339 13.13 13.49 1.28
CA LEU A 339 14.07 12.84 0.37
C LEU A 339 13.45 12.60 -1.01
N HIS A 340 12.24 12.03 -1.07
CA HIS A 340 11.56 11.80 -2.34
C HIS A 340 11.16 13.09 -3.08
N GLY A 341 10.71 14.11 -2.33
CA GLY A 341 10.45 15.43 -2.88
C GLY A 341 11.72 16.05 -3.49
N ALA A 342 12.83 16.01 -2.76
CA ALA A 342 14.12 16.52 -3.21
C ALA A 342 14.61 15.78 -4.45
N ALA A 343 14.51 14.44 -4.48
CA ALA A 343 14.90 13.64 -5.64
C ALA A 343 14.09 13.99 -6.90
N LEU A 344 12.79 14.27 -6.77
CA LEU A 344 11.98 14.72 -7.91
C LEU A 344 12.33 16.13 -8.37
N VAL A 345 12.65 17.04 -7.44
CA VAL A 345 13.15 18.38 -7.78
C VAL A 345 14.48 18.27 -8.53
N ILE A 346 15.43 17.48 -8.00
CA ILE A 346 16.73 17.23 -8.64
C ILE A 346 16.52 16.62 -10.02
N HIS A 347 15.69 15.59 -10.15
CA HIS A 347 15.39 14.96 -11.43
C HIS A 347 14.81 15.96 -12.44
N ARG A 348 13.88 16.82 -12.01
CA ARG A 348 13.29 17.87 -12.87
C ARG A 348 14.34 18.88 -13.33
N LEU A 349 15.24 19.30 -12.45
CA LEU A 349 16.32 20.24 -12.81
C LEU A 349 17.33 19.56 -13.75
N TRP A 350 17.68 18.30 -13.49
CA TRP A 350 18.55 17.49 -14.34
C TRP A 350 18.00 17.35 -15.76
N GLN A 351 16.70 17.07 -15.91
CA GLN A 351 16.06 16.98 -17.23
C GLN A 351 16.20 18.27 -18.05
N LYS A 352 16.28 19.44 -17.40
CA LYS A 352 16.50 20.71 -18.10
C LYS A 352 17.94 20.90 -18.58
N LEU A 353 18.91 20.27 -17.93
CA LEU A 353 20.31 20.29 -18.37
C LEU A 353 20.53 19.44 -19.63
N GLY A 354 19.58 18.58 -19.99
CA GLY A 354 19.61 17.79 -21.23
C GLY A 354 20.52 16.56 -21.20
N TYR A 355 21.22 16.29 -20.10
CA TYR A 355 22.08 15.13 -19.96
C TYR A 355 21.28 13.83 -19.74
N LYS A 356 21.58 12.80 -20.53
CA LYS A 356 21.01 11.46 -20.36
C LYS A 356 22.02 10.57 -19.62
N LEU A 357 21.56 9.90 -18.57
CA LEU A 357 22.35 8.87 -17.89
C LEU A 357 22.25 7.54 -18.67
N PRO A 358 23.33 6.75 -18.74
CA PRO A 358 23.26 5.37 -19.22
C PRO A 358 22.21 4.58 -18.44
N THR A 359 21.47 3.69 -19.12
CA THR A 359 20.33 2.95 -18.54
C THR A 359 20.67 2.22 -17.24
N VAL A 360 21.80 1.50 -17.22
CA VAL A 360 22.24 0.74 -16.03
C VAL A 360 22.57 1.68 -14.87
N LEU A 361 23.22 2.81 -15.14
CA LEU A 361 23.56 3.80 -14.12
C LEU A 361 22.31 4.49 -13.58
N GLY A 362 21.38 4.88 -14.45
CA GLY A 362 20.09 5.47 -14.04
C GLY A 362 19.26 4.52 -13.18
N TRP A 363 19.21 3.24 -13.56
CA TRP A 363 18.59 2.19 -12.76
C TRP A 363 19.27 2.01 -11.40
N ALA A 364 20.60 1.83 -11.38
CA ALA A 364 21.34 1.61 -10.15
C ALA A 364 21.21 2.79 -9.17
N LEU A 365 21.27 4.02 -9.68
CA LEU A 365 21.07 5.23 -8.89
C LEU A 365 19.65 5.31 -8.33
N THR A 366 18.64 5.03 -9.15
CA THR A 366 17.23 5.08 -8.73
C THR A 366 16.94 3.99 -7.69
N PHE A 367 17.36 2.76 -7.94
CA PHE A 367 17.14 1.63 -7.03
C PHE A 367 17.83 1.85 -5.68
N ASN A 368 19.10 2.26 -5.67
CA ASN A 368 19.82 2.51 -4.42
C ASN A 368 19.30 3.74 -3.67
N PHE A 369 18.88 4.80 -4.38
CA PHE A 369 18.22 5.93 -3.74
C PHE A 369 16.93 5.50 -3.03
N VAL A 370 16.09 4.71 -3.71
CA VAL A 370 14.84 4.19 -3.14
C VAL A 370 15.13 3.26 -1.94
N ASN A 371 16.10 2.35 -2.07
CA ASN A 371 16.54 1.49 -0.98
C ASN A 371 17.02 2.29 0.25
N PHE A 372 17.81 3.34 0.02
CA PHE A 372 18.28 4.23 1.08
C PHE A 372 17.13 5.00 1.74
N ALA A 373 16.19 5.53 0.94
CA ALA A 373 15.01 6.22 1.48
C ALA A 373 14.18 5.27 2.36
N TRP A 374 14.05 4.00 2.00
CA TRP A 374 13.32 3.01 2.80
C TRP A 374 13.86 2.78 4.21
N ILE A 375 15.14 3.07 4.47
CA ILE A 375 15.70 3.01 5.83
C ILE A 375 14.92 3.94 6.78
N PHE A 376 14.64 5.17 6.35
CA PHE A 376 13.83 6.13 7.11
C PHE A 376 12.35 5.73 7.19
N PHE A 377 11.88 4.83 6.34
CA PHE A 377 10.50 4.33 6.44
C PHE A 377 10.40 3.19 7.46
N ARG A 378 11.48 2.45 7.71
CA ARG A 378 11.53 1.32 8.66
C ARG A 378 12.02 1.68 10.05
N ALA A 379 12.97 2.60 10.14
CA ALA A 379 13.62 2.93 11.39
C ALA A 379 12.62 3.52 12.39
N LYS A 380 12.78 3.17 13.68
CA LYS A 380 11.92 3.70 14.75
C LYS A 380 12.22 5.17 15.05
N ASP A 381 13.48 5.54 14.94
CA ASP A 381 13.99 6.88 15.20
C ASP A 381 15.25 7.14 14.36
N MET A 382 15.82 8.34 14.55
CA MET A 382 17.01 8.77 13.82
C MET A 382 18.25 7.95 14.20
N GLU A 383 18.36 7.46 15.44
CA GLU A 383 19.51 6.68 15.88
C GLU A 383 19.54 5.31 15.18
N ASP A 384 18.38 4.66 15.11
CA ASP A 384 18.20 3.39 14.39
C ASP A 384 18.47 3.53 12.89
N ALA A 385 18.01 4.62 12.26
CA ALA A 385 18.33 4.93 10.86
C ALA A 385 19.84 5.13 10.66
N LEU A 386 20.48 5.92 11.53
CA LEU A 386 21.91 6.21 11.45
C LEU A 386 22.78 4.98 11.73
N LYS A 387 22.33 4.06 12.59
CA LYS A 387 22.99 2.76 12.83
C LYS A 387 23.17 2.00 11.51
N VAL A 388 22.09 1.82 10.76
CA VAL A 388 22.13 1.10 9.48
C VAL A 388 22.96 1.87 8.46
N ILE A 389 22.74 3.19 8.32
CA ILE A 389 23.46 4.01 7.34
C ILE A 389 24.97 4.02 7.60
N ARG A 390 25.41 4.21 8.85
CA ARG A 390 26.83 4.22 9.19
C ARG A 390 27.49 2.88 8.86
N ALA A 391 26.84 1.77 9.17
CA ALA A 391 27.34 0.44 8.87
C ALA A 391 27.42 0.16 7.34
N MET A 392 26.45 0.66 6.55
CA MET A 392 26.50 0.53 5.08
C MET A 392 27.70 1.25 4.43
N PHE A 393 28.26 2.27 5.10
CA PHE A 393 29.40 3.05 4.60
C PHE A 393 30.69 2.82 5.41
N SER A 394 30.69 1.94 6.42
CA SER A 394 31.88 1.63 7.22
C SER A 394 32.78 0.57 6.57
N ALA A 395 32.98 0.66 5.26
CA ALA A 395 33.75 -0.32 4.50
C ALA A 395 35.22 -0.32 4.97
N SER A 396 35.62 -1.38 5.68
CA SER A 396 36.99 -1.63 6.09
C SER A 396 37.40 -3.04 5.67
N PRO A 397 38.58 -3.22 5.03
CA PRO A 397 38.99 -4.53 4.51
C PRO A 397 38.97 -5.66 5.54
N GLY A 398 39.41 -5.41 6.78
CA GLY A 398 39.45 -6.42 7.84
C GLY A 398 38.07 -6.97 8.21
N PRO A 399 37.12 -6.12 8.64
CA PRO A 399 35.74 -6.53 8.93
C PRO A 399 35.04 -7.22 7.76
N ILE A 400 35.18 -6.71 6.53
CA ILE A 400 34.56 -7.32 5.35
C ILE A 400 35.12 -8.73 5.11
N VAL A 401 36.44 -8.90 5.22
CA VAL A 401 37.08 -10.22 5.09
C VAL A 401 36.59 -11.17 6.19
N GLY A 402 36.42 -10.69 7.42
CA GLY A 402 35.83 -11.45 8.52
C GLY A 402 34.39 -11.91 8.22
N GLU A 403 33.53 -11.02 7.72
CA GLU A 403 32.17 -11.35 7.31
C GLU A 403 32.14 -12.38 6.17
N LEU A 404 33.05 -12.28 5.20
CA LEU A 404 33.18 -13.25 4.11
C LEU A 404 33.63 -14.63 4.61
N PHE A 405 34.54 -14.68 5.58
CA PHE A 405 34.93 -15.95 6.21
C PHE A 405 33.77 -16.57 7.00
N GLN A 406 33.03 -15.77 7.78
CA GLN A 406 31.83 -16.24 8.47
C GLN A 406 30.82 -16.84 7.49
N LEU A 407 30.56 -16.16 6.36
CA LEU A 407 29.66 -16.66 5.31
C LEU A 407 30.12 -18.00 4.72
N ARG A 408 31.42 -18.12 4.43
CA ARG A 408 32.03 -19.36 3.92
C ARG A 408 31.89 -20.49 4.93
N ASP A 409 32.23 -20.24 6.19
CA ASP A 409 32.24 -21.26 7.23
C ASP A 409 30.81 -21.74 7.53
N THR A 410 29.84 -20.83 7.57
CA THR A 410 28.41 -21.17 7.66
C THR A 410 27.97 -21.99 6.45
N TYR A 411 28.38 -21.64 5.23
CA TYR A 411 28.04 -22.42 4.03
C TYR A 411 28.53 -23.87 4.08
N LEU A 412 29.73 -24.10 4.61
CA LEU A 412 30.32 -25.44 4.73
C LEU A 412 29.59 -26.33 5.74
N GLN A 413 28.85 -25.74 6.68
CA GLN A 413 28.14 -26.45 7.76
C GLN A 413 26.64 -26.64 7.50
N VAL A 414 26.06 -25.87 6.58
CA VAL A 414 24.62 -25.86 6.30
C VAL A 414 24.25 -26.96 5.32
N ARG A 415 23.17 -27.71 5.61
CA ARG A 415 22.67 -28.72 4.67
C ARG A 415 22.04 -28.04 3.46
N PRO A 416 22.13 -28.61 2.24
CA PRO A 416 21.56 -27.97 1.04
C PRO A 416 20.08 -27.60 1.15
N LEU A 417 19.29 -28.38 1.88
CA LEU A 417 17.86 -28.10 2.09
C LEU A 417 17.62 -26.88 2.99
N ASP A 418 18.50 -26.63 3.96
CA ASP A 418 18.40 -25.51 4.90
C ASP A 418 18.70 -24.17 4.23
N LEU A 419 19.35 -24.16 3.05
CA LEU A 419 19.55 -22.96 2.22
C LEU A 419 18.23 -22.40 1.68
N LEU A 420 17.18 -23.22 1.59
CA LEU A 420 15.85 -22.82 1.15
C LEU A 420 14.99 -22.30 2.31
N LEU A 421 15.42 -22.48 3.56
CA LEU A 421 14.73 -21.99 4.74
C LEU A 421 15.34 -20.65 5.17
N PRO A 422 14.54 -19.74 5.75
CA PRO A 422 15.06 -18.51 6.32
C PRO A 422 16.03 -18.83 7.47
N ALA A 423 17.25 -18.32 7.36
CA ALA A 423 18.28 -18.47 8.39
C ALA A 423 18.00 -17.54 9.58
N LYS A 424 18.39 -17.99 10.78
CA LYS A 424 18.27 -17.19 12.02
C LYS A 424 19.25 -16.02 12.09
N GLU A 425 20.29 -16.03 11.26
CA GLU A 425 21.28 -14.95 11.18
C GLU A 425 21.09 -14.13 9.90
N ILE A 426 21.43 -12.84 9.98
CA ILE A 426 21.42 -11.92 8.83
C ILE A 426 22.49 -12.35 7.82
N LEU A 427 23.71 -12.63 8.31
CA LEU A 427 24.84 -13.00 7.47
C LEU A 427 24.89 -14.52 7.26
N ALA A 428 24.03 -15.01 6.36
CA ALA A 428 23.93 -16.42 6.05
C ALA A 428 23.86 -16.66 4.53
N PRO A 429 24.31 -17.82 4.02
CA PRO A 429 24.17 -18.13 2.60
C PRO A 429 22.71 -18.07 2.11
N ALA A 430 21.76 -18.45 2.96
CA ALA A 430 20.33 -18.34 2.66
C ALA A 430 19.92 -16.89 2.37
N SER A 431 20.35 -15.90 3.17
CA SER A 431 19.95 -14.50 2.95
C SER A 431 20.47 -13.97 1.62
N ILE A 432 21.69 -14.35 1.20
CA ILE A 432 22.23 -13.99 -0.13
C ILE A 432 21.43 -14.65 -1.26
N ILE A 433 21.14 -15.94 -1.15
CA ILE A 433 20.36 -16.67 -2.16
C ILE A 433 18.97 -16.06 -2.30
N TRP A 434 18.30 -15.76 -1.19
CA TRP A 434 16.98 -15.14 -1.16
C TRP A 434 17.01 -13.72 -1.74
N LEU A 435 18.02 -12.91 -1.43
CA LEU A 435 18.18 -11.57 -2.02
C LEU A 435 18.41 -11.65 -3.54
N ALA A 436 19.25 -12.57 -4.01
CA ALA A 436 19.49 -12.80 -5.44
C ALA A 436 18.21 -13.28 -6.14
N ALA A 437 17.47 -14.20 -5.52
CA ALA A 437 16.18 -14.68 -6.02
C ALA A 437 15.13 -13.56 -6.04
N GLY A 438 15.04 -12.74 -4.99
CA GLY A 438 14.16 -11.58 -4.90
C GLY A 438 14.44 -10.58 -6.02
N LEU A 439 15.72 -10.23 -6.22
CA LEU A 439 16.14 -9.35 -7.31
C LEU A 439 15.81 -9.93 -8.69
N ALA A 440 16.07 -11.23 -8.90
CA ALA A 440 15.73 -11.92 -10.15
C ALA A 440 14.22 -11.92 -10.40
N ILE A 441 13.41 -12.20 -9.37
CA ILE A 441 11.94 -12.14 -9.44
C ILE A 441 11.47 -10.75 -9.88
N VAL A 442 11.99 -9.70 -9.24
CA VAL A 442 11.54 -8.33 -9.52
C VAL A 442 12.00 -7.84 -10.90
N LEU A 443 13.21 -8.20 -11.36
CA LEU A 443 13.77 -7.69 -12.61
C LEU A 443 13.36 -8.52 -13.84
N LEU A 444 13.36 -9.85 -13.74
CA LEU A 444 13.21 -10.73 -14.90
C LEU A 444 11.75 -11.10 -15.19
N PHE A 445 10.91 -11.22 -14.17
CA PHE A 445 9.53 -11.70 -14.36
C PHE A 445 8.57 -10.55 -14.64
N ARG A 446 7.46 -10.88 -15.31
CA ARG A 446 6.32 -9.99 -15.49
C ARG A 446 5.48 -9.96 -14.22
N ASN A 447 4.96 -8.80 -13.85
CA ASN A 447 4.11 -8.68 -12.67
C ASN A 447 2.71 -9.29 -12.90
N SER A 448 1.95 -9.45 -11.81
CA SER A 448 0.58 -10.00 -11.81
C SER A 448 -0.34 -9.26 -12.79
N CYS A 449 -0.24 -7.93 -12.84
CA CYS A 449 -1.06 -7.07 -13.68
C CYS A 449 -0.68 -7.15 -15.17
N GLU A 450 0.60 -7.24 -15.52
CA GLU A 450 1.05 -7.48 -16.91
C GLU A 450 0.52 -8.84 -17.44
N ARG A 451 0.27 -9.81 -16.54
CA ARG A 451 -0.35 -11.11 -16.89
C ARG A 451 -1.87 -11.04 -16.96
N GLU A 452 -2.51 -10.05 -16.34
CA GLU A 452 -3.97 -9.79 -16.40
C GLU A 452 -4.41 -9.30 -17.80
N TYR A 453 -3.59 -8.49 -18.47
CA TYR A 453 -3.94 -7.83 -19.75
C TYR A 453 -3.18 -8.34 -20.97
N GLY A 454 -2.25 -9.29 -20.80
CA GLY A 454 -1.60 -9.95 -21.92
C GLY A 454 -2.61 -10.81 -22.68
N GLU A 455 -2.78 -10.54 -23.97
CA GLU A 455 -3.68 -11.31 -24.83
C GLU A 455 -3.37 -12.80 -24.78
N THR A 456 -4.45 -13.61 -24.80
CA THR A 456 -4.48 -15.04 -25.11
C THR A 456 -3.64 -15.94 -24.20
N HIS A 457 -4.23 -16.47 -23.11
CA HIS A 457 -4.04 -17.86 -22.62
C HIS A 457 -4.82 -18.17 -21.31
N VAL A 458 -6.06 -17.69 -21.18
CA VAL A 458 -6.94 -18.02 -20.02
C VAL A 458 -7.11 -19.54 -19.83
N ARG A 459 -7.01 -20.34 -20.91
CA ARG A 459 -7.13 -21.82 -20.85
C ARG A 459 -5.93 -22.53 -20.18
N ALA A 460 -4.74 -21.93 -20.14
CA ALA A 460 -3.54 -22.51 -19.53
C ALA A 460 -3.33 -22.05 -18.07
N LEU A 461 -3.92 -20.93 -17.67
CA LEU A 461 -3.80 -20.35 -16.31
C LEU A 461 -4.65 -21.08 -15.27
N VAL A 462 -5.69 -21.80 -15.69
CA VAL A 462 -6.63 -22.51 -14.81
C VAL A 462 -5.95 -23.66 -14.03
N PRO A 463 -5.26 -24.63 -14.65
CA PRO A 463 -4.59 -25.71 -13.93
C PRO A 463 -3.36 -25.24 -13.12
N ILE A 464 -2.64 -24.22 -13.59
CA ILE A 464 -1.52 -23.61 -12.85
C ILE A 464 -2.05 -22.84 -11.63
N GLY A 465 -3.18 -22.15 -11.78
CA GLY A 465 -3.91 -21.53 -10.67
C GLY A 465 -4.36 -22.57 -9.65
N TYR A 466 -4.89 -23.72 -10.05
CA TYR A 466 -5.26 -24.79 -9.12
C TYR A 466 -4.05 -25.43 -8.40
N ALA A 467 -2.95 -25.69 -9.11
CA ALA A 467 -1.72 -26.20 -8.50
C ALA A 467 -1.09 -25.18 -7.53
N PHE A 468 -1.20 -23.90 -7.84
CA PHE A 468 -0.68 -22.81 -7.02
C PHE A 468 -1.59 -22.50 -5.82
N VAL A 469 -2.92 -22.57 -5.98
CA VAL A 469 -3.91 -22.56 -4.89
C VAL A 469 -3.64 -23.71 -3.93
N ALA A 470 -3.35 -24.92 -4.44
CA ALA A 470 -3.04 -26.08 -3.62
C ALA A 470 -1.73 -25.91 -2.83
N CYS A 471 -0.67 -25.40 -3.46
CA CYS A 471 0.61 -25.15 -2.79
C CYS A 471 0.53 -23.99 -1.79
N ALA A 472 -0.19 -22.91 -2.11
CA ALA A 472 -0.35 -21.76 -1.22
C ALA A 472 -1.28 -22.07 -0.04
N ALA A 473 -2.35 -22.85 -0.27
CA ALA A 473 -3.20 -23.37 0.79
C ALA A 473 -2.42 -24.34 1.70
N ALA A 474 -1.62 -25.25 1.15
CA ALA A 474 -0.77 -26.16 1.91
C ALA A 474 0.27 -25.41 2.76
N ALA A 475 0.93 -24.40 2.19
CA ALA A 475 1.88 -23.56 2.93
C ALA A 475 1.19 -22.75 4.05
N ALA A 476 0.02 -22.17 3.78
CA ALA A 476 -0.76 -21.44 4.77
C ALA A 476 -1.30 -22.33 5.91
N THR A 477 -1.59 -23.61 5.64
CA THR A 477 -1.97 -24.59 6.68
C THR A 477 -0.80 -25.13 7.48
N LEU A 478 0.42 -25.08 6.93
CA LEU A 478 1.65 -25.53 7.61
C LEU A 478 2.30 -24.42 8.45
N MET A 479 1.96 -23.15 8.21
CA MET A 479 2.40 -22.04 9.05
C MET A 479 1.54 -21.95 10.32
N THR A 480 2.16 -22.18 11.48
CA THR A 480 1.51 -22.13 12.80
C THR A 480 1.13 -20.72 13.25
N THR A 481 1.64 -19.67 12.59
CA THR A 481 1.42 -18.26 12.91
C THR A 481 1.36 -17.43 11.63
N TYR A 482 0.29 -16.64 11.44
CA TYR A 482 0.20 -15.66 10.36
C TYR A 482 0.60 -14.27 10.88
N SER A 483 1.38 -13.55 10.09
CA SER A 483 1.84 -12.20 10.42
C SER A 483 0.86 -11.13 9.92
N GLU A 484 0.83 -9.99 10.60
CA GLU A 484 0.15 -8.79 10.11
C GLU A 484 0.87 -8.23 8.88
N PHE A 485 0.12 -7.50 8.05
CA PHE A 485 0.71 -6.77 6.93
C PHE A 485 1.47 -5.58 7.47
N ILE A 486 2.67 -5.33 6.94
CA ILE A 486 3.54 -4.26 7.46
C ILE A 486 2.85 -2.89 7.36
N TYR A 487 1.99 -2.74 6.35
CA TYR A 487 1.26 -1.51 6.11
C TYR A 487 0.31 -1.13 7.23
N PHE A 488 -0.09 -2.07 8.10
CA PHE A 488 -1.01 -1.80 9.20
C PHE A 488 -0.33 -1.13 10.40
N ASN A 489 1.01 -1.09 10.39
CA ASN A 489 1.81 -0.44 11.43
C ASN A 489 1.96 1.08 11.22
N PHE A 490 1.38 1.64 10.15
CA PHE A 490 1.62 3.03 9.71
C PHE A 490 0.36 3.90 9.70
#